data_AF-A0A2T3BFM8-F1
#
_entry.id   AF-A0A2T3BFM8-F1
#
_cell.length_a   1.000
_cell.length_b   1.000
_cell.length_c   1.000
_cell.angle_alpha   90.00
_cell.angle_beta   90.00
_cell.angle_gamma   90.00
#
_symmetry.space_group_name_H-M   'P 1'
#
loop_
_entity.id
_entity.type
_entity.pdbx_description
1 polymer ?
#
loop_
_entity_poly.entity_id
_entity_poly.type
_entity_poly.pdbx_seq_one_letter_code
_entity_poly.pdbx_strand_id
1 'polypeptide(L)'
;MGTYADSNIPHYGQTYAFPQTPQLLIIYLSTTTLVKYGRTAHLSEASALLFLASFAPNIPVPKVHCAFRDDKNGLTYIIMERIDGQPLSDSWSERSGKEKDALLTQLKGIFGELRALKKPPGKGIADGAVCAADGGKLHDHRIWNAAGEKGLGPFSNEAEFDLFLRNGISNTDSITDLEKKTEIQ
;
A
#
# COMPACT_ATOMS: atom_id res chain seq x y z
N MET A 1 -30.31 33.22 -49.62
CA MET A 1 -29.17 32.38 -50.05
C MET A 1 -27.89 33.11 -49.70
N GLY A 2 -27.00 32.66 -48.82
CA GLY A 2 -26.97 31.50 -47.96
C GLY A 2 -26.05 31.85 -46.79
N THR A 3 -26.48 31.42 -45.61
CA THR A 3 -25.72 31.31 -44.36
C THR A 3 -24.65 30.22 -44.52
N TYR A 4 -23.45 30.41 -44.00
CA TYR A 4 -22.75 29.35 -43.28
C TYR A 4 -21.77 30.00 -42.31
N ALA A 5 -22.04 29.79 -41.02
CA ALA A 5 -21.25 30.24 -39.89
C ALA A 5 -20.05 29.30 -39.72
N ASP A 6 -18.86 29.87 -39.59
CA ASP A 6 -17.66 29.15 -39.20
C ASP A 6 -17.66 29.00 -37.68
N SER A 7 -18.17 27.86 -37.20
CA SER A 7 -18.22 27.52 -35.77
C SER A 7 -17.04 26.62 -35.42
N ASN A 8 -15.88 27.22 -35.17
CA ASN A 8 -14.72 26.53 -34.58
C ASN A 8 -13.88 27.47 -33.70
N ILE A 9 -14.52 28.11 -32.72
CA ILE A 9 -13.81 28.66 -31.57
C ILE A 9 -13.97 27.68 -30.41
N PRO A 10 -12.91 26.96 -29.99
CA PRO A 10 -12.97 26.19 -28.77
C PRO A 10 -13.06 27.17 -27.59
N HIS A 11 -14.23 27.22 -26.96
CA HIS A 11 -14.43 27.91 -25.69
C HIS A 11 -13.56 27.24 -24.62
N TYR A 12 -12.42 27.85 -24.31
CA TYR A 12 -11.64 27.59 -23.09
C TYR A 12 -12.46 28.05 -21.89
N GLY A 13 -13.26 27.14 -21.31
CA GLY A 13 -14.14 27.52 -20.22
C GLY A 13 -14.90 26.39 -19.52
N GLN A 14 -14.51 25.13 -19.67
CA GLN A 14 -15.00 24.08 -18.79
C GLN A 14 -13.88 23.58 -17.90
N THR A 15 -13.78 24.18 -16.71
CA THR A 15 -13.30 23.44 -15.55
C THR A 15 -14.25 22.25 -15.38
N TYR A 16 -13.83 21.09 -15.87
CA TYR A 16 -14.34 19.84 -15.34
C TYR A 16 -13.97 19.84 -13.86
N ALA A 17 -14.90 20.28 -13.02
CA ALA A 17 -14.87 19.98 -11.61
C ALA A 17 -15.02 18.46 -11.54
N PHE A 18 -13.89 17.74 -11.62
CA PHE A 18 -13.84 16.35 -11.24
C PHE A 18 -14.46 16.32 -9.84
N PRO A 19 -15.59 15.61 -9.62
CA PRO A 19 -16.14 15.49 -8.29
C PRO A 19 -15.00 15.03 -7.40
N GLN A 20 -14.73 15.75 -6.30
CA GLN A 20 -13.65 15.44 -5.36
C GLN A 20 -13.89 14.05 -4.79
N THR A 21 -13.41 13.07 -5.52
CA THR A 21 -13.72 11.66 -5.29
C THR A 21 -12.73 11.22 -4.23
N PRO A 22 -13.22 10.54 -3.17
CA PRO A 22 -12.47 10.38 -1.94
C PRO A 22 -11.13 9.68 -2.24
N GLN A 23 -10.06 10.14 -1.58
CA GLN A 23 -8.78 9.44 -1.62
C GLN A 23 -9.00 7.98 -1.17
N LEU A 24 -9.76 7.83 -0.08
CA LEU A 24 -10.23 6.56 0.46
C LEU A 24 -11.52 6.77 1.27
N LEU A 25 -12.49 5.86 1.17
CA LEU A 25 -13.73 5.85 1.95
C LEU A 25 -14.11 4.43 2.37
N ILE A 26 -14.82 4.32 3.50
CA ILE A 26 -15.42 3.09 4.00
C ILE A 26 -16.94 3.26 3.99
N ILE A 27 -17.66 2.31 3.38
CA ILE A 27 -19.12 2.24 3.39
C ILE A 27 -19.53 0.92 4.04
N TYR A 28 -20.36 0.97 5.07
CA TYR A 28 -20.94 -0.23 5.68
C TYR A 28 -22.14 -0.70 4.86
N LEU A 29 -22.09 -1.94 4.37
CA LEU A 29 -23.21 -2.56 3.65
C LEU A 29 -24.15 -3.30 4.60
N SER A 30 -23.61 -3.81 5.71
CA SER A 30 -24.36 -4.53 6.75
C SER A 30 -23.63 -4.46 8.10
N THR A 31 -24.10 -5.22 9.09
CA THR A 31 -23.40 -5.41 10.37
C THR A 31 -22.08 -6.18 10.22
N THR A 32 -21.94 -6.99 9.17
CA THR A 32 -20.79 -7.90 8.97
C THR A 32 -19.98 -7.61 7.72
N THR A 33 -20.38 -6.63 6.90
CA THR A 33 -19.74 -6.36 5.60
C THR A 33 -19.58 -4.88 5.35
N LEU A 34 -18.43 -4.51 4.79
CA LEU A 34 -18.10 -3.15 4.36
C LEU A 34 -17.44 -3.14 2.98
N VAL A 35 -17.39 -1.95 2.38
CA VAL A 35 -16.59 -1.64 1.20
C VAL A 35 -15.58 -0.59 1.56
N LYS A 36 -14.30 -0.90 1.33
CA LYS A 36 -13.22 0.09 1.27
C LYS A 36 -12.99 0.43 -0.20
N TYR A 37 -13.09 1.71 -0.57
CA TYR A 37 -12.86 2.11 -1.95
C TYR A 37 -12.25 3.50 -2.07
N GLY A 38 -11.57 3.76 -3.18
CA GLY A 38 -10.96 5.06 -3.44
C GLY A 38 -9.86 5.00 -4.49
N ARG A 39 -9.26 6.15 -4.80
CA ARG A 39 -8.14 6.25 -5.74
C ARG A 39 -6.82 5.76 -5.19
N THR A 40 -6.67 5.80 -3.86
CA THR A 40 -5.46 5.33 -3.17
C THR A 40 -5.62 3.92 -2.62
N ALA A 41 -6.76 3.26 -2.87
CA ALA A 41 -6.94 1.84 -2.60
C ALA A 41 -6.28 1.00 -3.71
N HIS A 42 -5.64 -0.10 -3.32
CA HIS A 42 -4.90 -0.97 -4.23
C HIS A 42 -5.34 -2.43 -4.07
N LEU A 43 -5.44 -3.17 -5.18
CA LEU A 43 -5.75 -4.61 -5.16
C LEU A 43 -4.69 -5.45 -4.42
N SER A 44 -3.49 -4.89 -4.22
CA SER A 44 -2.45 -5.49 -3.39
C SER A 44 -2.88 -5.65 -1.93
N GLU A 45 -3.77 -4.80 -1.41
CA GLU A 45 -4.34 -4.94 -0.07
C GLU A 45 -5.21 -6.20 0.02
N ALA A 46 -6.11 -6.40 -0.93
CA ALA A 46 -6.93 -7.61 -1.00
C ALA A 46 -6.04 -8.87 -1.14
N SER A 47 -4.99 -8.78 -1.96
CA SER A 47 -4.01 -9.86 -2.12
C SER A 47 -3.26 -10.18 -0.83
N ALA A 48 -2.90 -9.16 -0.04
CA ALA A 48 -2.26 -9.33 1.26
C ALA A 48 -3.21 -9.98 2.28
N LEU A 49 -4.48 -9.57 2.32
CA LEU A 49 -5.48 -10.19 3.20
C LEU A 49 -5.71 -11.67 2.84
N LEU A 50 -5.84 -12.00 1.55
CA LEU A 50 -5.97 -13.39 1.09
C LEU A 50 -4.74 -14.24 1.40
N PHE A 51 -3.55 -13.64 1.30
CA PHE A 51 -2.30 -14.27 1.71
C PHE A 51 -2.31 -14.60 3.19
N LEU A 52 -2.62 -13.64 4.06
CA LEU A 52 -2.66 -13.85 5.51
C LEU A 52 -3.70 -14.89 5.88
N ALA A 53 -4.89 -14.86 5.27
CA ALA A 53 -5.92 -15.88 5.50
C ALA A 53 -5.46 -17.30 5.12
N SER A 54 -4.55 -17.42 4.14
CA SER A 54 -4.05 -18.73 3.67
C SER A 54 -2.85 -19.24 4.46
N PHE A 55 -1.95 -18.34 4.90
CA PHE A 55 -0.64 -18.71 5.47
C PHE A 55 -0.45 -18.31 6.93
N ALA A 56 -1.37 -17.51 7.50
CA ALA A 56 -1.33 -17.02 8.87
C ALA A 56 -2.73 -17.01 9.53
N PRO A 57 -3.42 -18.16 9.60
CA PRO A 57 -4.85 -18.21 9.96
C PRO A 57 -5.17 -17.76 11.39
N ASN A 58 -4.18 -17.68 12.29
CA ASN A 58 -4.40 -17.18 13.65
C ASN A 58 -4.37 -15.65 13.73
N ILE A 59 -3.90 -14.97 12.68
CA ILE A 59 -3.92 -13.50 12.63
C ILE A 59 -5.33 -13.06 12.24
N PRO A 60 -6.03 -12.30 13.11
CA PRO A 60 -7.36 -11.82 12.79
C PRO A 60 -7.25 -10.75 11.69
N VAL A 61 -7.70 -11.09 10.48
CA VAL A 61 -7.77 -10.19 9.33
C VAL A 61 -9.17 -10.25 8.71
N PRO A 62 -9.67 -9.15 8.11
CA PRO A 62 -10.95 -9.17 7.41
C PRO A 62 -10.96 -10.20 6.28
N LYS A 63 -12.00 -11.05 6.22
CA LYS A 63 -12.23 -11.90 5.05
C LYS A 63 -12.59 -11.05 3.83
N VAL A 64 -11.82 -11.17 2.75
CA VAL A 64 -12.15 -10.53 1.47
C VAL A 64 -13.26 -11.32 0.78
N HIS A 65 -14.33 -10.63 0.37
CA HIS A 65 -15.42 -11.19 -0.43
C HIS A 65 -15.20 -10.93 -1.93
N CYS A 66 -14.75 -9.73 -2.28
CA CYS A 66 -14.51 -9.33 -3.66
C CYS A 66 -13.58 -8.12 -3.70
N ALA A 67 -12.73 -8.02 -4.72
CA ALA A 67 -11.93 -6.83 -4.97
C ALA A 67 -11.79 -6.61 -6.48
N PHE A 68 -11.99 -5.38 -6.93
CA PHE A 68 -11.90 -5.02 -8.35
C PHE A 68 -11.55 -3.55 -8.54
N ARG A 69 -11.12 -3.20 -9.76
CA ARG A 69 -10.82 -1.83 -10.16
C ARG A 69 -11.77 -1.41 -11.27
N ASP A 70 -12.36 -0.24 -11.10
CA ASP A 70 -13.06 0.49 -12.15
C ASP A 70 -12.05 1.42 -12.84
N ASP A 71 -11.50 0.97 -13.96
CA ASP A 71 -10.49 1.73 -14.70
C ASP A 71 -11.05 3.01 -15.32
N LYS A 72 -12.36 3.08 -15.60
CA LYS A 72 -13.00 4.28 -16.15
C LYS A 72 -12.97 5.43 -15.15
N ASN A 73 -13.25 5.13 -13.88
CA ASN A 73 -13.28 6.12 -12.80
C ASN A 73 -11.97 6.18 -12.00
N GLY A 74 -11.07 5.22 -12.21
CA GLY A 74 -9.80 5.09 -11.48
C GLY A 74 -10.00 4.73 -10.01
N LEU A 75 -11.05 3.99 -9.68
CA LEU A 75 -11.41 3.62 -8.31
C LEU A 75 -11.18 2.13 -8.07
N THR A 76 -10.56 1.78 -6.95
CA THR A 76 -10.46 0.40 -6.49
C THR A 76 -11.49 0.17 -5.40
N TYR A 77 -12.14 -1.00 -5.43
CA TYR A 77 -13.14 -1.43 -4.45
C TYR A 77 -12.68 -2.74 -3.81
N ILE A 78 -12.78 -2.82 -2.48
CA ILE A 78 -12.49 -4.01 -1.69
C ILE A 78 -13.69 -4.23 -0.76
N ILE A 79 -14.47 -5.25 -1.07
CA ILE A 79 -15.61 -5.70 -0.27
C ILE A 79 -15.08 -6.77 0.67
N MET A 80 -15.22 -6.53 1.97
CA MET A 80 -14.65 -7.38 2.99
C MET A 80 -15.50 -7.41 4.25
N GLU A 81 -15.21 -8.39 5.10
CA GLU A 81 -15.76 -8.51 6.44
C GLU A 81 -15.54 -7.23 7.25
N ARG A 82 -16.57 -6.83 7.99
CA ARG A 82 -16.46 -5.83 9.04
C ARG A 82 -16.10 -6.55 10.33
N ILE A 83 -14.94 -6.22 10.90
CA ILE A 83 -14.56 -6.67 12.23
C ILE A 83 -15.15 -5.69 13.25
N ASP A 84 -15.97 -6.21 14.16
CA ASP A 84 -16.47 -5.44 15.28
C ASP A 84 -15.37 -5.25 16.33
N GLY A 85 -15.21 -4.01 16.77
CA GLY A 85 -14.23 -3.65 17.78
C GLY A 85 -14.10 -2.15 17.93
N GLN A 86 -13.41 -1.74 18.99
CA GLN A 86 -13.04 -0.36 19.21
C GLN A 86 -11.55 -0.19 18.89
N PRO A 87 -11.14 0.87 18.17
CA PRO A 87 -9.73 1.18 17.99
C PRO A 87 -9.00 1.21 19.34
N LEU A 88 -7.82 0.59 19.39
CA LEU A 88 -7.07 0.49 20.64
C LEU A 88 -6.70 1.87 21.21
N SER A 89 -6.48 2.85 20.33
CA SER A 89 -6.22 4.26 20.68
C SER A 89 -7.29 4.83 21.59
N ASP A 90 -8.55 4.44 21.39
CA ASP A 90 -9.70 5.08 22.01
C ASP A 90 -9.93 4.59 23.45
N SER A 91 -9.34 3.45 23.82
CA SER A 91 -9.53 2.81 25.14
C SER A 91 -8.22 2.36 25.78
N TRP A 92 -7.07 2.87 25.30
CA TRP A 92 -5.75 2.49 25.85
C TRP A 92 -5.51 3.07 27.25
N SER A 93 -5.84 4.34 27.45
CA SER A 93 -5.62 5.05 28.73
C SER A 93 -6.43 4.44 29.87
N GLU A 94 -7.66 4.01 29.58
CA GLU A 94 -8.64 3.47 30.53
C GLU A 94 -8.33 2.04 31.00
N ARG A 95 -7.43 1.34 30.30
CA ARG A 95 -7.06 -0.04 30.62
C ARG A 95 -6.13 -0.16 31.81
N SER A 96 -6.40 -1.18 32.63
CA SER A 96 -5.53 -1.61 33.71
C SER A 96 -4.17 -2.14 33.20
N GLY A 97 -3.18 -2.20 34.09
CA GLY A 97 -1.86 -2.77 33.75
C GLY A 97 -1.97 -4.21 33.22
N LYS A 98 -2.79 -5.05 33.87
CA LYS A 98 -3.01 -6.44 33.46
C LYS A 98 -3.60 -6.56 32.05
N GLU A 99 -4.53 -5.69 31.67
CA GLU A 99 -5.13 -5.70 30.33
C GLU A 99 -4.14 -5.23 29.27
N LYS A 100 -3.29 -4.24 29.59
CA LYS A 100 -2.21 -3.79 28.71
C LYS A 100 -1.20 -4.90 28.48
N ASP A 101 -0.79 -5.61 29.53
CA ASP A 101 0.15 -6.74 29.42
C ASP A 101 -0.41 -7.89 28.56
N ALA A 102 -1.70 -8.21 28.73
CA ALA A 102 -2.38 -9.21 27.92
C ALA A 102 -2.43 -8.80 26.44
N LEU A 103 -2.78 -7.53 26.14
CA LEU A 103 -2.79 -7.01 24.78
C LEU A 103 -1.41 -7.00 24.13
N LEU A 104 -0.38 -6.57 24.85
CA LEU A 104 1.00 -6.58 24.36
C LEU A 104 1.47 -8.01 24.06
N THR A 105 1.06 -8.98 24.88
CA THR A 105 1.33 -10.40 24.65
C THR A 105 0.66 -10.90 23.36
N GLN A 106 -0.61 -10.53 23.13
CA GLN A 106 -1.32 -10.86 21.90
C GLN A 106 -0.66 -10.23 20.66
N LEU A 107 -0.35 -8.93 20.73
CA LEU A 107 0.33 -8.21 19.64
C LEU A 107 1.69 -8.82 19.32
N LYS A 108 2.46 -9.20 20.35
CA LYS A 108 3.74 -9.89 20.17
C LYS A 108 3.57 -11.21 19.41
N GLY A 109 2.53 -11.98 19.72
CA GLY A 109 2.18 -13.20 18.99
C GLY A 109 1.90 -12.92 17.51
N ILE A 110 1.01 -11.97 17.24
CA ILE A 110 0.64 -11.57 15.88
C ILE A 110 1.87 -11.12 15.07
N PHE A 111 2.70 -10.23 15.62
CA PHE A 111 3.91 -9.79 14.92
C PHE A 111 4.95 -10.89 14.76
N GLY A 112 5.00 -11.85 15.69
CA GLY A 112 5.82 -13.06 15.56
C GLY A 112 5.41 -13.88 14.34
N GLU A 113 4.11 -14.14 14.19
CA GLU A 113 3.57 -14.84 13.03
C GLU A 113 3.83 -14.07 11.73
N LEU A 114 3.54 -12.76 11.69
CA LEU A 114 3.80 -11.92 10.51
C LEU A 114 5.26 -11.97 10.05
N ARG A 115 6.21 -11.92 10.98
CA ARG A 115 7.65 -11.96 10.68
C ARG A 115 8.13 -13.34 10.26
N ALA A 116 7.45 -14.40 10.68
CA ALA A 116 7.78 -15.77 10.31
C ALA A 116 7.24 -16.16 8.92
N LEU A 117 6.36 -15.34 8.33
CA LEU A 117 5.77 -15.64 7.03
C LEU A 117 6.84 -15.71 5.94
N LYS A 118 6.84 -16.83 5.24
CA LYS A 118 7.63 -17.03 4.03
C LYS A 118 6.77 -16.76 2.81
N LYS A 119 7.38 -16.26 1.75
CA LYS A 119 6.69 -16.12 0.47
C LYS A 119 6.37 -17.51 -0.09
N PRO A 120 5.15 -17.75 -0.58
CA PRO A 120 4.75 -19.02 -1.16
C PRO A 120 5.64 -19.34 -2.35
N PRO A 121 6.25 -20.54 -2.39
CA PRO A 121 6.99 -20.99 -3.56
C PRO A 121 6.03 -21.10 -4.76
N GLY A 122 6.55 -20.90 -5.98
CA GLY A 122 5.81 -21.21 -7.21
C GLY A 122 5.05 -20.04 -7.86
N LYS A 123 5.21 -18.79 -7.39
CA LYS A 123 4.69 -17.60 -8.09
C LYS A 123 5.72 -16.86 -8.96
N GLY A 124 6.88 -17.49 -9.22
CA GLY A 124 8.00 -16.82 -9.91
C GLY A 124 8.64 -15.68 -9.10
N ILE A 125 8.34 -15.59 -7.80
CA ILE A 125 8.95 -14.63 -6.89
C ILE A 125 10.26 -15.25 -6.38
N ALA A 126 11.38 -14.56 -6.62
CA ALA A 126 12.69 -15.00 -6.13
C ALA A 126 12.73 -15.03 -4.60
N ASP A 127 13.54 -15.94 -4.05
CA ASP A 127 13.81 -15.94 -2.62
C ASP A 127 14.52 -14.63 -2.22
N GLY A 128 14.17 -14.10 -1.05
CA GLY A 128 14.68 -12.80 -0.59
C GLY A 128 14.12 -11.56 -1.31
N ALA A 129 13.28 -11.71 -2.34
CA ALA A 129 12.67 -10.57 -3.03
C ALA A 129 11.92 -9.65 -2.05
N VAL A 130 11.83 -8.36 -2.35
CA VAL A 130 11.03 -7.38 -1.60
C VAL A 130 9.93 -6.86 -2.53
N CYS A 131 8.68 -7.28 -2.27
CA CYS A 131 7.54 -7.05 -3.17
C CYS A 131 6.21 -7.24 -2.42
N ALA A 132 5.10 -6.90 -3.06
CA ALA A 132 3.76 -7.18 -2.55
C ALA A 132 3.45 -8.70 -2.52
N ALA A 133 2.38 -9.10 -1.82
CA ALA A 133 1.99 -10.50 -1.63
C ALA A 133 1.62 -11.25 -2.93
N ASP A 134 1.26 -10.50 -3.97
CA ASP A 134 1.02 -10.99 -5.33
C ASP A 134 2.28 -11.02 -6.21
N GLY A 135 3.44 -10.59 -5.68
CA GLY A 135 4.68 -10.44 -6.45
C GLY A 135 4.85 -9.07 -7.11
N GLY A 136 3.84 -8.20 -7.02
CA GLY A 136 3.83 -6.88 -7.65
C GLY A 136 4.56 -5.79 -6.86
N LYS A 137 4.32 -4.55 -7.28
CA LYS A 137 4.86 -3.36 -6.63
C LYS A 137 4.30 -3.17 -5.22
N LEU A 138 5.13 -2.68 -4.32
CA LEU A 138 4.70 -2.20 -3.00
C LEU A 138 4.01 -0.83 -3.13
N HIS A 139 3.07 -0.55 -2.23
CA HIS A 139 2.40 0.74 -2.14
C HIS A 139 2.46 1.24 -0.69
N ASP A 140 3.23 2.30 -0.45
CA ASP A 140 3.31 2.99 0.83
C ASP A 140 3.16 4.49 0.59
N HIS A 141 2.16 5.11 1.20
CA HIS A 141 1.85 6.54 1.01
C HIS A 141 2.94 7.47 1.58
N ARG A 142 3.81 6.96 2.46
CA ARG A 142 4.92 7.73 3.06
C ARG A 142 6.16 7.73 2.18
N ILE A 143 6.26 6.79 1.24
CA ILE A 143 7.41 6.65 0.35
C ILE A 143 6.98 7.14 -1.03
N TRP A 144 7.22 8.42 -1.28
CA TRP A 144 7.11 9.00 -2.61
C TRP A 144 8.40 8.71 -3.38
N ASN A 145 8.31 8.08 -4.54
CA ASN A 145 9.50 7.97 -5.38
C ASN A 145 9.77 9.32 -6.06
N ALA A 146 11.04 9.73 -6.07
CA ALA A 146 11.43 10.97 -6.74
C ALA A 146 11.08 10.97 -8.25
N ALA A 147 10.94 9.77 -8.84
CA ALA A 147 10.55 9.57 -10.23
C ALA A 147 9.03 9.68 -10.52
N GLY A 148 8.18 9.80 -9.49
CA GLY A 148 6.73 9.93 -9.66
C GLY A 148 6.00 8.67 -10.18
N GLU A 149 6.63 7.50 -10.17
CA GLU A 149 5.98 6.24 -10.56
C GLU A 149 4.98 5.77 -9.49
N LYS A 150 3.91 5.07 -9.89
CA LYS A 150 3.00 4.47 -8.93
C LYS A 150 3.57 3.15 -8.39
N GLY A 151 3.99 3.16 -7.12
CA GLY A 151 4.47 1.97 -6.39
C GLY A 151 5.98 1.76 -6.45
N LEU A 152 6.49 0.85 -5.61
CA LEU A 152 7.92 0.60 -5.37
C LEU A 152 8.28 -0.84 -5.78
N GLY A 153 9.40 -1.03 -6.45
CA GLY A 153 9.88 -2.35 -6.87
C GLY A 153 9.04 -2.97 -7.99
N PRO A 154 8.86 -4.31 -8.02
CA PRO A 154 9.44 -5.28 -7.08
C PRO A 154 10.97 -5.26 -7.09
N PHE A 155 11.59 -5.65 -5.98
CA PHE A 155 13.05 -5.73 -5.83
C PHE A 155 13.47 -7.18 -5.69
N SER A 156 14.61 -7.54 -6.28
CA SER A 156 15.13 -8.90 -6.28
C SER A 156 15.62 -9.33 -4.90
N ASN A 157 16.05 -8.38 -4.06
CA ASN A 157 16.55 -8.61 -2.71
C ASN A 157 16.49 -7.31 -1.87
N GLU A 158 16.86 -7.42 -0.59
CA GLU A 158 16.93 -6.30 0.35
C GLU A 158 17.94 -5.22 -0.07
N ALA A 159 19.09 -5.60 -0.64
CA ALA A 159 20.11 -4.64 -1.06
C ALA A 159 19.62 -3.70 -2.17
N GLU A 160 18.85 -4.21 -3.13
CA GLU A 160 18.19 -3.40 -4.16
C GLU A 160 17.13 -2.46 -3.57
N PHE A 161 16.36 -2.94 -2.60
CA PHE A 161 15.38 -2.11 -1.89
C PHE A 161 16.06 -0.99 -1.09
N ASP A 162 17.16 -1.29 -0.38
CA ASP A 162 17.94 -0.31 0.37
C ASP A 162 18.63 0.71 -0.53
N LEU A 163 19.13 0.28 -1.69
CA LEU A 163 19.69 1.18 -2.69
C LEU A 163 18.61 2.14 -3.21
N PHE A 164 17.39 1.64 -3.45
CA PHE A 164 16.24 2.46 -3.83
C PHE A 164 15.89 3.48 -2.74
N LEU A 165 15.81 3.07 -1.47
CA LEU A 165 15.53 3.98 -0.35
C LEU A 165 16.57 5.10 -0.20
N ARG A 166 17.80 4.86 -0.65
CA ARG A 166 18.91 5.83 -0.67
C ARG A 166 18.99 6.67 -1.95
N ASN A 167 17.99 6.60 -2.84
CA ASN A 167 18.03 7.23 -4.16
C ASN A 167 19.29 6.88 -4.98
N GLY A 168 19.75 5.64 -4.87
CA GLY A 168 20.91 5.15 -5.62
C GLY A 168 22.27 5.44 -4.97
N ILE A 169 22.32 6.09 -3.81
CA ILE A 169 23.58 6.33 -3.10
C ILE A 169 24.08 5.02 -2.49
N SER A 170 25.24 4.57 -2.96
CA SER A 170 25.93 3.41 -2.40
C SER A 170 26.97 3.84 -1.34
N ASN A 171 27.28 2.96 -0.39
CA ASN A 171 28.32 3.24 0.60
C ASN A 171 29.72 3.38 -0.03
N THR A 172 29.92 2.95 -1.29
CA THR A 172 31.17 3.10 -2.03
C THR A 172 31.34 4.48 -2.65
N ASP A 173 30.25 5.20 -2.90
CA ASP A 173 30.32 6.55 -3.50
C ASP A 173 30.94 7.57 -2.52
N SER A 174 30.78 7.35 -1.21
CA SER A 174 31.37 8.22 -0.16
C SER A 174 32.85 7.94 0.12
N ILE A 175 33.37 6.77 -0.29
CA ILE A 175 34.80 6.41 -0.10
C ILE A 175 35.66 6.97 -1.24
N THR A 176 35.15 6.97 -2.47
CA THR A 176 35.89 7.47 -3.63
C THR A 176 36.13 8.99 -3.60
N ASP A 177 35.32 9.75 -2.86
CA ASP A 177 35.54 11.18 -2.62
C ASP A 177 36.64 11.47 -1.58
N LEU A 178 36.96 10.52 -0.69
CA LEU A 178 38.05 10.65 0.28
C LEU A 178 39.40 10.33 -0.35
N GLU A 179 39.46 9.38 -1.28
CA GLU A 179 40.70 9.01 -1.98
C GLU A 179 41.15 10.13 -2.94
N LYS A 180 40.22 10.81 -3.63
CA LYS A 180 40.55 11.98 -4.49
C LYS A 180 41.05 13.21 -3.73
N LYS A 181 40.75 13.35 -2.44
CA LYS A 181 41.24 14.46 -1.60
C LYS A 181 42.66 14.27 -1.08
N THR A 182 43.21 13.06 -1.20
CA THR A 182 44.53 12.71 -0.63
C THR A 182 45.67 12.81 -1.66
N GLU A 183 45.37 13.02 -2.96
CA GLU A 183 46.36 13.15 -4.04
C GLU A 183 46.72 14.60 -4.44
N ILE A 184 46.31 15.61 -3.66
CA ILE A 184 46.67 17.02 -3.92
C ILE A 184 47.43 17.65 -2.73
N GLN A 185 48.49 17.01 -2.26
CA GLN A 185 49.52 17.65 -1.42
C GLN A 185 50.90 17.49 -2.03
#